data_AF-L2FH04-F1
#
_entry.id   AF-L2FH04-F1
#
_cell.length_a   1.000
_cell.length_b   1.000
_cell.length_c   1.000
_cell.angle_alpha   90.00
_cell.angle_beta   90.00
_cell.angle_gamma   90.00
#
_symmetry.space_group_name_H-M   'P 1'
#
loop_
_entity.id
_entity.type
_entity.pdbx_description
1 polymer ?
#
loop_
_entity_poly.entity_id
_entity_poly.type
_entity_poly.pdbx_seq_one_letter_code
_entity_poly.pdbx_strand_id
1 'polypeptide(L)'
;MMWHYINSPKKPIARDIQQGLVRRQKGQTLLKALRDAVLSVWGEREMKEKTELLKKMRAEIQFELMMSIKNSIDAAGFRWNEMLQSVDDSTQHIIETLLSDNDTIRSDMERRVEELNQEVMGHFDQASHLASQRHDELLNAIAGGCGLATSAVSEIPAKITDRILGKLWFATIKDRFEDILPAHKKTCEWIFSRDLRLHFSSTFIEWIENGTGVYWISGKAGSGKSTLMKYMVNDPRTEMLLQSWARGQPLVTAKYLFWDLSSDILPKSLDGLFRGILREIIRKDASFAPLLFPDQFKQENGWSEPFPTSNELKRAFERLVSLESSPSQVALLIDGLDEYSAPRGAQHDLSETLKRAARSKHMKIIASSRPETVFEKAFADCKKLYVHDMTNRDRKIFVADKLHEHQRTSHLVKISGGKTELNDLIKSTVEKSEGIFLWLRLVTEALVQELDVCESIGDLESILIQFPRGLEKLFLHMMRRMLNENERRGFECLWLMRRSTSLKYKQSPCRFRIRESMTKWSDEYSFDLTAFCMDGAQMPLDMVLKTQVGPLSSAAVKDTVAKVKNRLSYWCAGLLEVNYYSNPTGA
;
A
#
# COMPACT_ATOMS: atom_id res chain seq x y z
N MET A 1 -4.93 57.70 -39.25
CA MET A 1 -6.27 57.49 -39.85
C MET A 1 -7.32 58.22 -39.03
N MET A 2 -7.33 59.56 -39.15
CA MET A 2 -8.04 60.48 -38.25
C MET A 2 -8.97 61.42 -39.04
N TRP A 3 -9.54 60.95 -40.15
CA TRP A 3 -10.26 61.83 -41.08
C TRP A 3 -11.42 61.19 -41.84
N HIS A 4 -12.20 60.29 -41.22
CA HIS A 4 -13.41 59.72 -41.85
C HIS A 4 -14.57 59.40 -40.88
N TYR A 5 -14.65 60.05 -39.72
CA TYR A 5 -15.75 59.85 -38.75
C TYR A 5 -16.64 61.08 -38.55
N ILE A 6 -16.83 61.85 -39.62
CA ILE A 6 -17.85 62.91 -39.72
C ILE A 6 -18.69 62.61 -40.96
N ASN A 7 -19.65 61.69 -40.83
CA ASN A 7 -20.89 61.68 -41.60
C ASN A 7 -21.92 60.77 -40.91
N SER A 8 -23.04 61.37 -40.50
CA SER A 8 -24.08 60.85 -39.59
C SER A 8 -24.82 59.58 -40.10
N PRO A 9 -25.54 58.87 -39.20
CA PRO A 9 -26.97 59.12 -39.18
C PRO A 9 -27.52 59.30 -37.75
N LYS A 10 -27.96 60.52 -37.41
CA LYS A 10 -28.79 60.85 -36.24
C LYS A 10 -30.22 60.23 -36.31
N LYS A 11 -30.45 59.22 -37.16
CA LYS A 11 -31.77 58.59 -37.37
C LYS A 11 -32.21 57.57 -36.29
N PRO A 12 -31.35 56.79 -35.60
CA PRO A 12 -31.84 55.83 -34.60
C PRO A 12 -32.27 56.53 -33.31
N ILE A 13 -31.56 57.61 -32.91
CA ILE A 13 -31.85 58.39 -31.70
C ILE A 13 -33.26 58.98 -31.73
N ALA A 14 -33.69 59.51 -32.87
CA ALA A 14 -35.03 60.06 -33.02
C ALA A 14 -36.12 58.98 -32.89
N ARG A 15 -35.85 57.76 -33.39
CA ARG A 15 -36.78 56.61 -33.33
C ARG A 15 -36.91 56.04 -31.92
N ASP A 16 -35.80 55.90 -31.21
CA ASP A 16 -35.78 55.33 -29.86
C ASP A 16 -36.36 56.31 -28.83
N ILE A 17 -36.09 57.61 -28.99
CA ILE A 17 -36.76 58.67 -28.20
C ILE A 17 -38.25 58.74 -28.56
N GLN A 18 -38.64 58.54 -29.83
CA GLN A 18 -40.06 58.43 -30.21
C GLN A 18 -40.75 57.25 -29.51
N GLN A 19 -40.14 56.05 -29.52
CA GLN A 19 -40.72 54.88 -28.85
C GLN A 19 -40.85 55.08 -27.33
N GLY A 20 -39.87 55.74 -26.70
CA GLY A 20 -39.93 56.13 -25.29
C GLY A 20 -41.03 57.16 -24.99
N LEU A 21 -41.21 58.15 -25.87
CA LEU A 21 -42.24 59.19 -25.74
C LEU A 21 -43.67 58.69 -26.00
N VAL A 22 -43.87 57.62 -26.80
CA VAL A 22 -45.19 57.02 -27.05
C VAL A 22 -45.80 56.41 -25.78
N ARG A 23 -44.99 56.05 -24.78
CA ARG A 23 -45.45 55.54 -23.47
C ARG A 23 -45.84 56.65 -22.48
N ARG A 24 -46.38 57.77 -22.97
CA ARG A 24 -46.75 58.92 -22.13
C ARG A 24 -47.99 58.60 -21.28
N GLN A 25 -47.86 58.68 -19.96
CA GLN A 25 -49.01 58.68 -19.05
C GLN A 25 -49.73 60.04 -19.08
N LYS A 26 -51.07 60.03 -19.11
CA LYS A 26 -51.91 61.25 -19.12
C LYS A 26 -51.59 62.11 -17.89
N GLY A 27 -51.03 63.30 -18.11
CA GLY A 27 -50.71 64.29 -17.06
C GLY A 27 -49.24 64.74 -17.01
N GLN A 28 -48.31 64.04 -17.67
CA GLN A 28 -46.90 64.49 -17.70
C GLN A 28 -46.63 65.55 -18.78
N THR A 29 -45.85 66.57 -18.42
CA THR A 29 -45.36 67.60 -19.35
C THR A 29 -44.35 67.02 -20.33
N LEU A 30 -44.41 67.49 -21.58
CA LEU A 30 -43.67 66.93 -22.71
C LEU A 30 -42.14 66.95 -22.47
N LEU A 31 -41.65 67.98 -21.80
CA LEU A 31 -40.24 68.13 -21.39
C LEU A 31 -39.77 67.07 -20.38
N LYS A 32 -40.65 66.62 -19.47
CA LYS A 32 -40.28 65.64 -18.44
C LYS A 32 -40.20 64.23 -19.05
N ALA A 33 -41.17 63.86 -19.88
CA ALA A 33 -41.16 62.60 -20.61
C ALA A 33 -39.95 62.49 -21.58
N LEU A 34 -39.57 63.61 -22.22
CA LEU A 34 -38.41 63.66 -23.11
C LEU A 34 -37.09 63.54 -22.33
N ARG A 35 -37.01 64.16 -21.14
CA ARG A 35 -35.87 64.04 -20.23
C ARG A 35 -35.69 62.60 -19.73
N ASP A 36 -36.76 61.94 -19.31
CA ASP A 36 -36.68 60.58 -18.76
C ASP A 36 -36.34 59.54 -19.84
N ALA A 37 -36.89 59.68 -21.06
CA ALA A 37 -36.54 58.84 -22.20
C ALA A 37 -35.07 59.01 -22.61
N VAL A 38 -34.56 60.25 -22.61
CA VAL A 38 -33.15 60.53 -22.90
C VAL A 38 -32.23 59.96 -21.81
N LEU A 39 -32.59 60.08 -20.54
CA LEU A 39 -31.79 59.53 -19.42
C LEU A 39 -31.72 57.99 -19.43
N SER A 40 -32.81 57.30 -19.77
CA SER A 40 -32.85 55.83 -19.87
C SER A 40 -31.95 55.31 -21.00
N VAL A 41 -32.04 55.92 -22.19
CA VAL A 41 -31.22 55.53 -23.36
C VAL A 41 -29.74 55.84 -23.10
N TRP A 42 -29.45 56.93 -22.39
CA TRP A 42 -28.08 57.31 -22.05
C TRP A 42 -27.44 56.35 -21.04
N GLY A 43 -28.15 55.96 -19.97
CA GLY A 43 -27.64 55.04 -18.97
C GLY A 43 -27.41 53.61 -19.49
N GLU A 44 -28.28 53.12 -20.37
CA GLU A 44 -28.15 51.79 -20.97
C GLU A 44 -26.99 51.71 -21.98
N ARG A 45 -26.73 52.80 -22.70
CA ARG A 45 -25.58 52.93 -23.60
C ARG A 45 -24.27 53.04 -22.83
N GLU A 46 -24.24 53.82 -21.76
CA GLU A 46 -23.05 53.96 -20.90
C GLU A 46 -22.68 52.64 -20.20
N MET A 47 -23.68 51.85 -19.79
CA MET A 47 -23.47 50.50 -19.24
C MET A 47 -22.96 49.50 -20.28
N LYS A 48 -23.48 49.53 -21.51
CA LYS A 48 -22.99 48.71 -22.63
C LYS A 48 -21.56 49.08 -23.03
N GLU A 49 -21.24 50.38 -23.06
CA GLU A 49 -19.87 50.85 -23.33
C GLU A 49 -18.90 50.43 -22.23
N LYS A 50 -19.27 50.51 -20.94
CA LYS A 50 -18.42 50.05 -19.83
C LYS A 50 -18.25 48.52 -19.79
N THR A 51 -19.29 47.75 -20.14
CA THR A 51 -19.18 46.28 -20.20
C THR A 51 -18.34 45.80 -21.38
N GLU A 52 -18.44 46.44 -22.55
CA GLU A 52 -17.54 46.15 -23.67
C GLU A 52 -16.10 46.59 -23.38
N LEU A 53 -15.90 47.71 -22.70
CA LEU A 53 -14.57 48.12 -22.23
C LEU A 53 -13.96 47.10 -21.27
N LEU A 54 -14.75 46.59 -20.30
CA LEU A 54 -14.31 45.56 -19.37
C LEU A 54 -13.99 44.22 -20.05
N LYS A 55 -14.79 43.80 -21.04
CA LYS A 55 -14.47 42.61 -21.85
C LYS A 55 -13.18 42.79 -22.64
N LYS A 56 -12.96 43.97 -23.20
CA LYS A 56 -11.76 44.29 -23.96
C LYS A 56 -10.52 44.29 -23.06
N MET A 57 -10.58 44.95 -21.90
CA MET A 57 -9.51 44.92 -20.89
C MET A 57 -9.24 43.49 -20.38
N ARG A 58 -10.28 42.68 -20.15
CA ARG A 58 -10.09 41.27 -19.76
C ARG A 58 -9.38 40.46 -20.84
N ALA A 59 -9.75 40.64 -22.11
CA ALA A 59 -9.10 39.95 -23.22
C ALA A 59 -7.63 40.37 -23.38
N GLU A 60 -7.35 41.67 -23.20
CA GLU A 60 -5.99 42.24 -23.27
C GLU A 60 -5.11 41.74 -22.12
N ILE A 61 -5.63 41.73 -20.88
CA ILE A 61 -4.93 41.17 -19.71
C ILE A 61 -4.70 39.66 -19.87
N GLN A 62 -5.69 38.90 -20.37
CA GLN A 62 -5.55 37.47 -20.62
C GLN A 62 -4.50 37.18 -21.70
N PHE A 63 -4.46 38.01 -22.75
CA PHE A 63 -3.46 37.90 -23.80
C PHE A 63 -2.04 38.22 -23.29
N GLU A 64 -1.88 39.30 -22.53
CA GLU A 64 -0.60 39.69 -21.91
C GLU A 64 -0.12 38.66 -20.88
N LEU A 65 -1.02 38.11 -20.06
CA LEU A 65 -0.68 36.99 -19.16
C LEU A 65 -0.26 35.75 -19.94
N MET A 66 -0.96 35.41 -21.02
CA MET A 66 -0.64 34.25 -21.84
C MET A 66 0.69 34.43 -22.60
N MET A 67 0.98 35.65 -23.08
CA MET A 67 2.27 36.00 -23.69
C MET A 67 3.40 36.04 -22.67
N SER A 68 3.15 36.54 -21.46
CA SER A 68 4.13 36.53 -20.36
C SER A 68 4.45 35.11 -19.90
N ILE A 69 3.43 34.25 -19.75
CA ILE A 69 3.59 32.83 -19.43
C ILE A 69 4.30 32.11 -20.58
N LYS A 70 3.91 32.35 -21.83
CA LYS A 70 4.59 31.76 -23.01
C LYS A 70 6.04 32.19 -23.08
N ASN A 71 6.34 33.48 -22.95
CA ASN A 71 7.72 33.99 -22.95
C ASN A 71 8.51 33.47 -21.75
N SER A 72 7.88 33.27 -20.59
CA SER A 72 8.52 32.64 -19.43
C SER A 72 8.77 31.15 -19.63
N ILE A 73 7.87 30.43 -20.31
CA ILE A 73 8.02 29.01 -20.66
C ILE A 73 9.04 28.83 -21.78
N ASP A 74 9.05 29.70 -22.79
CA ASP A 74 10.01 29.69 -23.89
C ASP A 74 11.41 30.09 -23.39
N ALA A 75 11.52 31.11 -22.53
CA ALA A 75 12.79 31.47 -21.89
C ALA A 75 13.25 30.43 -20.85
N ALA A 76 12.33 29.74 -20.17
CA ALA A 76 12.68 28.59 -19.34
C ALA A 76 13.09 27.39 -20.21
N GLY A 77 12.40 27.13 -21.32
CA GLY A 77 12.69 26.05 -22.25
C GLY A 77 14.03 26.23 -22.97
N PHE A 78 14.38 27.46 -23.34
CA PHE A 78 15.68 27.80 -23.92
C PHE A 78 16.81 27.62 -22.90
N ARG A 79 16.62 28.12 -21.67
CA ARG A 79 17.58 27.90 -20.57
C ARG A 79 17.68 26.43 -20.14
N TRP A 80 16.59 25.69 -20.18
CA TRP A 80 16.57 24.25 -19.89
C TRP A 80 17.26 23.46 -20.98
N ASN A 81 17.13 23.83 -22.27
CA ASN A 81 17.85 23.17 -23.37
C ASN A 81 19.36 23.51 -23.37
N GLU A 82 19.75 24.76 -23.11
CA GLU A 82 21.17 25.14 -22.93
C GLU A 82 21.78 24.46 -21.70
N MET A 83 21.04 24.39 -20.58
CA MET A 83 21.46 23.66 -19.39
C MET A 83 21.51 22.14 -19.64
N LEU A 84 20.56 21.57 -20.38
CA LEU A 84 20.57 20.15 -20.76
C LEU A 84 21.76 19.82 -21.65
N GLN A 85 22.06 20.63 -22.66
CA GLN A 85 23.24 20.44 -23.52
C GLN A 85 24.54 20.62 -22.74
N SER A 86 24.63 21.64 -21.89
CA SER A 86 25.77 21.85 -20.99
C SER A 86 25.98 20.68 -20.02
N VAL A 87 24.89 20.11 -19.50
CA VAL A 87 24.93 18.94 -18.62
C VAL A 87 25.30 17.69 -19.42
N ASP A 88 24.80 17.52 -20.66
CA ASP A 88 25.13 16.37 -21.53
C ASP A 88 26.60 16.40 -21.96
N ASP A 89 27.12 17.56 -22.38
CA ASP A 89 28.55 17.75 -22.71
C ASP A 89 29.45 17.54 -21.48
N SER A 90 29.02 18.04 -20.32
CA SER A 90 29.73 17.82 -19.05
C SER A 90 29.67 16.36 -18.62
N THR A 91 28.53 15.68 -18.79
CA THR A 91 28.40 14.25 -18.47
C THR A 91 29.17 13.39 -19.46
N GLN A 92 29.23 13.73 -20.74
CA GLN A 92 30.02 13.01 -21.73
C GLN A 92 31.52 13.18 -21.45
N HIS A 93 31.98 14.39 -21.10
CA HIS A 93 33.37 14.62 -20.70
C HIS A 93 33.73 13.95 -19.36
N ILE A 94 32.81 13.97 -18.38
CA ILE A 94 32.96 13.24 -17.11
C ILE A 94 32.96 11.73 -17.37
N ILE A 95 32.12 11.20 -18.27
CA ILE A 95 32.08 9.78 -18.62
C ILE A 95 33.37 9.37 -19.35
N GLU A 96 33.90 10.17 -20.27
CA GLU A 96 35.17 9.89 -20.96
C GLU A 96 36.37 9.92 -19.99
N THR A 97 36.38 10.87 -19.05
CA THR A 97 37.42 10.98 -18.02
C THR A 97 37.28 9.91 -16.93
N LEU A 98 36.05 9.52 -16.58
CA LEU A 98 35.77 8.42 -15.64
C LEU A 98 36.02 7.05 -16.28
N LEU A 99 35.80 6.86 -17.58
CA LEU A 99 36.08 5.60 -18.27
C LEU A 99 37.58 5.33 -18.42
N SER A 100 38.44 6.37 -18.44
CA SER A 100 39.89 6.18 -18.47
C SER A 100 40.50 5.88 -17.08
N ASP A 101 39.88 6.34 -15.99
CA ASP A 101 40.45 6.25 -14.63
C ASP A 101 39.67 5.33 -13.64
N ASN A 102 38.43 4.90 -13.92
CA ASN A 102 37.64 4.15 -12.93
C ASN A 102 37.94 2.67 -12.79
N ASP A 103 38.37 1.91 -13.81
CA ASP A 103 38.45 0.44 -13.62
C ASP A 103 39.51 0.06 -12.58
N THR A 104 40.60 0.84 -12.49
CA THR A 104 41.66 0.69 -11.50
C THR A 104 41.27 1.25 -10.13
N ILE A 105 40.66 2.44 -10.05
CA ILE A 105 40.28 3.04 -8.75
C ILE A 105 39.06 2.35 -8.15
N ARG A 106 38.09 1.94 -8.96
CA ARG A 106 36.90 1.21 -8.53
C ARG A 106 37.26 -0.18 -8.03
N SER A 107 38.14 -0.91 -8.71
CA SER A 107 38.60 -2.20 -8.23
C SER A 107 39.39 -2.08 -6.92
N ASP A 108 40.24 -1.06 -6.77
CA ASP A 108 40.97 -0.84 -5.52
C ASP A 108 40.07 -0.31 -4.38
N MET A 109 39.08 0.53 -4.65
CA MET A 109 38.08 0.95 -3.65
C MET A 109 37.13 -0.18 -3.27
N GLU A 110 36.65 -0.99 -4.23
CA GLU A 110 35.82 -2.17 -3.96
C GLU A 110 36.61 -3.18 -3.10
N ARG A 111 37.90 -3.41 -3.42
CA ARG A 111 38.79 -4.23 -2.59
C ARG A 111 39.00 -3.65 -1.20
N ARG A 112 39.21 -2.33 -1.08
CA ARG A 112 39.44 -1.67 0.22
C ARG A 112 38.18 -1.64 1.09
N VAL A 113 37.01 -1.44 0.47
CA VAL A 113 35.71 -1.48 1.17
C VAL A 113 35.39 -2.90 1.62
N GLU A 114 35.70 -3.92 0.82
CA GLU A 114 35.54 -5.32 1.21
C GLU A 114 36.50 -5.71 2.34
N GLU A 115 37.77 -5.28 2.27
CA GLU A 115 38.77 -5.47 3.33
C GLU A 115 38.33 -4.77 4.63
N LEU A 116 37.87 -3.52 4.58
CA LEU A 116 37.39 -2.80 5.77
C LEU A 116 36.10 -3.41 6.33
N ASN A 117 35.19 -3.87 5.48
CA ASN A 117 33.97 -4.54 5.92
C ASN A 117 34.29 -5.86 6.61
N GLN A 118 35.24 -6.64 6.08
CA GLN A 118 35.69 -7.88 6.72
C GLN A 118 36.40 -7.61 8.05
N GLU A 119 37.18 -6.53 8.15
CA GLU A 119 37.88 -6.14 9.39
C GLU A 119 36.89 -5.61 10.45
N VAL A 120 35.95 -4.76 10.07
CA VAL A 120 34.86 -4.29 10.95
C VAL A 120 33.97 -5.45 11.38
N MET A 121 33.60 -6.35 10.46
CA MET A 121 32.83 -7.54 10.80
C MET A 121 33.62 -8.49 11.71
N GLY A 122 34.93 -8.66 11.51
CA GLY A 122 35.78 -9.46 12.40
C GLY A 122 35.90 -8.88 13.81
N HIS A 123 36.09 -7.56 13.93
CA HIS A 123 36.07 -6.86 15.21
C HIS A 123 34.69 -6.91 15.87
N PHE A 124 33.63 -6.87 15.08
CA PHE A 124 32.25 -6.96 15.55
C PHE A 124 31.88 -8.37 16.01
N ASP A 125 32.34 -9.41 15.29
CA ASP A 125 32.19 -10.81 15.67
C ASP A 125 32.99 -11.12 16.93
N GLN A 126 34.20 -10.57 17.08
CA GLN A 126 34.95 -10.63 18.36
C GLN A 126 34.22 -9.93 19.50
N ALA A 127 33.67 -8.73 19.27
CA ALA A 127 32.90 -8.01 20.27
C ALA A 127 31.58 -8.73 20.63
N SER A 128 30.92 -9.35 19.65
CA SER A 128 29.72 -10.17 19.83
C SER A 128 30.05 -11.45 20.59
N HIS A 129 31.20 -12.08 20.30
CA HIS A 129 31.70 -13.26 21.01
C HIS A 129 32.07 -12.94 22.46
N LEU A 130 32.78 -11.83 22.71
CA LEU A 130 33.08 -11.35 24.07
C LEU A 130 31.82 -10.95 24.84
N ALA A 131 30.83 -10.35 24.18
CA ALA A 131 29.53 -10.05 24.77
C ALA A 131 28.72 -11.32 25.05
N SER A 132 28.83 -12.35 24.21
CA SER A 132 28.22 -13.67 24.41
C SER A 132 28.88 -14.43 25.56
N GLN A 133 30.20 -14.40 25.69
CA GLN A 133 30.93 -14.96 26.84
C GLN A 133 30.54 -14.28 28.16
N ARG A 134 30.53 -12.93 28.19
CA ARG A 134 30.01 -12.18 29.33
C ARG A 134 28.55 -12.52 29.60
N HIS A 135 27.76 -12.79 28.57
CA HIS A 135 26.36 -13.19 28.73
C HIS A 135 26.22 -14.59 29.35
N ASP A 136 27.03 -15.57 28.94
CA ASP A 136 27.05 -16.90 29.55
C ASP A 136 27.50 -16.83 31.02
N GLU A 137 28.50 -15.99 31.34
CA GLU A 137 28.88 -15.66 32.72
C GLU A 137 27.72 -15.02 33.49
N LEU A 138 26.94 -14.15 32.85
CA LEU A 138 25.78 -13.50 33.46
C LEU A 138 24.60 -14.45 33.68
N LEU A 139 24.34 -15.39 32.76
CA LEU A 139 23.34 -16.44 32.92
C LEU A 139 23.75 -17.39 34.04
N ASN A 140 25.04 -17.75 34.10
CA ASN A 140 25.60 -18.56 35.18
C ASN A 140 25.58 -17.84 36.53
N ALA A 141 25.74 -16.52 36.58
CA ALA A 141 25.58 -15.73 37.80
C ALA A 141 24.11 -15.67 38.28
N ILE A 142 23.15 -15.60 37.35
CA ILE A 142 21.72 -15.69 37.65
C ILE A 142 21.33 -17.11 38.11
N ALA A 143 21.88 -18.14 37.46
CA ALA A 143 21.67 -19.54 37.83
C ALA A 143 22.37 -19.92 39.15
N GLY A 144 23.57 -19.40 39.42
CA GLY A 144 24.37 -19.65 40.62
C GLY A 144 23.83 -18.98 41.88
N GLY A 145 23.02 -17.92 41.76
CA GLY A 145 22.22 -17.37 42.85
C GLY A 145 20.91 -18.11 43.09
N CYS A 146 20.50 -18.98 42.17
CA CYS A 146 19.24 -19.70 42.21
C CYS A 146 19.51 -21.20 42.40
N GLY A 147 20.06 -21.55 43.57
CA GLY A 147 20.02 -22.93 44.04
C GLY A 147 18.57 -23.40 44.06
N LEU A 148 18.33 -24.60 43.52
CA LEU A 148 17.05 -25.30 43.45
C LEU A 148 16.24 -25.17 44.74
N ALA A 149 15.38 -24.14 44.79
CA ALA A 149 14.28 -24.01 45.72
C ALA A 149 13.04 -23.77 44.85
N THR A 150 12.33 -24.86 44.60
CA THR A 150 10.89 -24.82 44.39
C THR A 150 10.29 -23.87 45.43
N SER A 151 9.50 -22.88 44.98
CA SER A 151 8.83 -21.82 45.75
C SER A 151 9.57 -20.47 45.97
N ALA A 152 9.77 -19.71 44.89
CA ALA A 152 9.51 -18.26 44.82
C ALA A 152 9.66 -17.78 43.37
N VAL A 153 8.54 -17.51 42.69
CA VAL A 153 8.56 -16.76 41.43
C VAL A 153 9.00 -15.35 41.81
N SER A 154 10.27 -15.02 41.61
CA SER A 154 10.70 -13.61 41.60
C SER A 154 9.90 -12.93 40.49
N GLU A 155 8.97 -12.05 40.86
CA GLU A 155 8.15 -11.31 39.90
C GLU A 155 9.07 -10.62 38.89
N ILE A 156 9.02 -11.05 37.62
CA ILE A 156 9.73 -10.36 36.54
C ILE A 156 9.26 -8.91 36.59
N PRO A 157 10.16 -7.91 36.70
CA PRO A 157 9.76 -6.51 36.85
C PRO A 157 8.90 -6.06 35.66
N ALA A 158 7.57 -6.09 35.82
CA ALA A 158 6.61 -5.83 34.75
C ALA A 158 6.87 -4.48 34.07
N LYS A 159 7.30 -3.47 34.86
CA LYS A 159 7.68 -2.14 34.37
C LYS A 159 8.81 -2.16 33.33
N ILE A 160 9.83 -3.01 33.51
CA ILE A 160 10.96 -3.10 32.57
C ILE A 160 10.48 -3.81 31.30
N THR A 161 9.76 -4.91 31.44
CA THR A 161 9.16 -5.65 30.31
C THR A 161 8.25 -4.77 29.46
N ASP A 162 7.36 -3.99 30.08
CA ASP A 162 6.47 -3.06 29.40
C ASP A 162 7.24 -1.97 28.65
N ARG A 163 8.31 -1.45 29.26
CA ARG A 163 9.21 -0.49 28.60
C ARG A 163 9.89 -1.13 27.38
N ILE A 164 10.26 -2.41 27.43
CA ILE A 164 10.92 -3.12 26.31
C ILE A 164 9.91 -3.26 25.18
N LEU A 165 8.70 -3.73 25.50
CA LEU A 165 7.60 -3.87 24.56
C LEU A 165 7.22 -2.54 23.91
N GLY A 166 7.28 -1.44 24.66
CA GLY A 166 7.07 -0.08 24.16
C GLY A 166 8.16 0.36 23.18
N LYS A 167 9.44 0.09 23.46
CA LYS A 167 10.56 0.46 22.57
C LYS A 167 10.68 -0.43 21.33
N LEU A 168 10.22 -1.68 21.38
CA LEU A 168 10.13 -2.56 20.22
C LEU A 168 8.93 -2.23 19.31
N TRP A 169 7.95 -1.47 19.78
CA TRP A 169 6.79 -1.10 18.98
C TRP A 169 7.12 -0.04 17.93
N PHE A 170 6.44 -0.11 16.78
CA PHE A 170 6.39 0.94 15.77
C PHE A 170 4.99 0.98 15.14
N ALA A 171 4.60 2.14 14.63
CA ALA A 171 3.21 2.42 14.23
C ALA A 171 2.67 1.43 13.19
N THR A 172 3.48 1.14 12.17
CA THR A 172 3.10 0.39 10.97
C THR A 172 3.22 -1.13 11.12
N ILE A 173 3.45 -1.64 12.34
CA ILE A 173 3.77 -3.05 12.64
C ILE A 173 2.62 -4.02 12.32
N LYS A 174 1.38 -3.54 12.24
CA LYS A 174 0.18 -4.36 11.95
C LYS A 174 -0.42 -4.12 10.58
N ASP A 175 -0.14 -2.97 9.97
CA ASP A 175 -0.80 -2.46 8.76
C ASP A 175 -0.84 -3.51 7.66
N ARG A 176 0.32 -4.11 7.35
CA ARG A 176 0.42 -5.14 6.31
C ARG A 176 -0.50 -6.34 6.57
N PHE A 177 -0.55 -6.81 7.82
CA PHE A 177 -1.41 -7.94 8.17
C PHE A 177 -2.89 -7.59 8.05
N GLU A 178 -3.27 -6.37 8.41
CA GLU A 178 -4.64 -5.87 8.34
C GLU A 178 -5.08 -5.64 6.88
N ASP A 179 -4.21 -5.06 6.05
CA ASP A 179 -4.45 -4.74 4.63
C ASP A 179 -4.63 -5.97 3.73
N ILE A 180 -4.01 -7.11 4.06
CA ILE A 180 -4.17 -8.34 3.28
C ILE A 180 -5.62 -8.81 3.38
N LEU A 181 -6.30 -8.95 2.23
CA LEU A 181 -7.67 -9.45 2.22
C LEU A 181 -7.77 -10.90 2.73
N PRO A 182 -8.83 -11.25 3.49
CA PRO A 182 -9.09 -12.63 3.87
C PRO A 182 -9.20 -13.56 2.66
N ALA A 183 -8.83 -14.82 2.83
CA ALA A 183 -9.05 -15.85 1.81
C ALA A 183 -10.54 -15.97 1.46
N HIS A 184 -10.83 -16.28 0.20
CA HIS A 184 -12.19 -16.60 -0.20
C HIS A 184 -12.68 -17.85 0.56
N LYS A 185 -13.95 -17.88 1.00
CA LYS A 185 -14.48 -18.86 1.98
C LYS A 185 -14.18 -20.33 1.68
N LYS A 186 -14.01 -20.69 0.40
CA LYS A 186 -13.76 -22.06 -0.07
C LYS A 186 -12.35 -22.28 -0.63
N THR A 187 -11.41 -21.40 -0.31
CA THR A 187 -10.02 -21.45 -0.80
C THR A 187 -9.05 -21.60 0.36
N CYS A 188 -7.80 -21.99 0.08
CA CYS A 188 -6.74 -22.27 1.04
C CYS A 188 -6.97 -23.48 1.97
N GLU A 189 -8.21 -23.98 2.09
CA GLU A 189 -8.58 -25.14 2.92
C GLU A 189 -7.75 -26.39 2.63
N TRP A 190 -7.31 -26.54 1.38
CA TRP A 190 -6.49 -27.66 0.95
C TRP A 190 -5.17 -27.79 1.71
N ILE A 191 -4.65 -26.74 2.37
CA ILE A 191 -3.39 -26.81 3.15
C ILE A 191 -3.51 -27.72 4.38
N PHE A 192 -4.72 -27.93 4.88
CA PHE A 192 -5.01 -28.79 6.04
C PHE A 192 -5.66 -30.11 5.63
N SER A 193 -5.71 -30.43 4.34
CA SER A 193 -6.29 -31.68 3.86
C SER A 193 -5.36 -32.86 4.10
N ARG A 194 -5.87 -33.96 4.67
CA ARG A 194 -5.15 -35.24 4.74
C ARG A 194 -5.39 -36.14 3.52
N ASP A 195 -5.99 -35.61 2.45
CA ASP A 195 -6.15 -36.36 1.20
C ASP A 195 -4.77 -36.64 0.59
N LEU A 196 -4.36 -37.92 0.55
CA LEU A 196 -3.07 -38.36 0.01
C LEU A 196 -2.89 -38.02 -1.47
N ARG A 197 -3.98 -37.74 -2.21
CA ARG A 197 -3.91 -37.23 -3.59
C ARG A 197 -3.38 -35.80 -3.66
N LEU A 198 -3.43 -35.07 -2.55
CA LEU A 198 -2.82 -33.76 -2.36
C LEU A 198 -1.50 -33.93 -1.61
N HIS A 199 -0.52 -34.59 -2.26
CA HIS A 199 0.80 -34.88 -1.68
C HIS A 199 1.44 -33.70 -0.93
N PHE A 200 1.20 -32.47 -1.37
CA PHE A 200 1.73 -31.24 -0.77
C PHE A 200 1.04 -30.81 0.54
N SER A 201 -0.23 -31.14 0.72
CA SER A 201 -0.93 -30.88 1.99
C SER A 201 -0.50 -31.89 3.05
N SER A 202 -0.37 -33.16 2.66
CA SER A 202 0.21 -34.17 3.54
C SER A 202 1.64 -33.81 3.94
N THR A 203 2.46 -33.24 3.05
CA THR A 203 3.82 -32.81 3.41
C THR A 203 3.84 -31.59 4.32
N PHE A 204 2.87 -30.67 4.21
CA PHE A 204 2.75 -29.57 5.17
C PHE A 204 2.39 -30.09 6.56
N ILE A 205 1.33 -30.89 6.68
CA ILE A 205 0.86 -31.45 7.96
C ILE A 205 1.97 -32.30 8.61
N GLU A 206 2.60 -33.18 7.84
CA GLU A 206 3.71 -34.01 8.32
C GLU A 206 4.89 -33.14 8.80
N TRP A 207 5.24 -32.11 8.04
CA TRP A 207 6.32 -31.21 8.42
C TRP A 207 5.97 -30.38 9.66
N ILE A 208 4.76 -29.82 9.77
CA ILE A 208 4.42 -28.96 10.90
C ILE A 208 4.34 -29.76 12.21
N GLU A 209 3.85 -31.01 12.17
CA GLU A 209 3.79 -31.89 13.34
C GLU A 209 5.17 -32.46 13.72
N ASN A 210 5.96 -32.92 12.73
CA ASN A 210 7.16 -33.74 13.01
C ASN A 210 8.44 -33.28 12.32
N GLY A 211 8.34 -32.43 11.30
CA GLY A 211 9.47 -31.94 10.53
C GLY A 211 10.36 -30.94 11.25
N THR A 212 11.53 -30.68 10.66
CA THR A 212 12.53 -29.72 11.10
C THR A 212 12.93 -28.80 9.94
N GLY A 213 13.76 -27.79 10.22
CA GLY A 213 14.17 -26.82 9.21
C GLY A 213 13.04 -25.84 8.85
N VAL A 214 13.25 -25.04 7.82
CA VAL A 214 12.27 -24.05 7.34
C VAL A 214 11.25 -24.74 6.43
N TYR A 215 9.97 -24.38 6.55
CA TYR A 215 8.99 -24.65 5.50
C TYR A 215 8.85 -23.43 4.60
N TRP A 216 9.20 -23.59 3.33
CA TRP A 216 9.23 -22.48 2.39
C TRP A 216 8.01 -22.48 1.46
N ILE A 217 7.20 -21.42 1.55
CA ILE A 217 6.05 -21.18 0.69
C ILE A 217 6.47 -20.24 -0.44
N SER A 218 6.52 -20.77 -1.66
CA SER A 218 6.98 -20.06 -2.85
C SER A 218 5.85 -19.81 -3.85
N GLY A 219 5.96 -18.74 -4.62
CA GLY A 219 4.98 -18.42 -5.64
C GLY A 219 5.14 -17.06 -6.29
N LYS A 220 4.60 -16.93 -7.51
CA LYS A 220 4.64 -15.70 -8.31
C LYS A 220 3.98 -14.52 -7.59
N ALA A 221 4.29 -13.30 -8.01
CA ALA A 221 3.58 -12.10 -7.55
C ALA A 221 2.07 -12.26 -7.79
N GLY A 222 1.25 -11.88 -6.80
CA GLY A 222 -0.21 -12.00 -6.88
C GLY A 222 -0.77 -13.42 -6.91
N SER A 223 0.03 -14.47 -6.61
CA SER A 223 -0.45 -15.87 -6.55
C SER A 223 -1.24 -16.23 -5.28
N GLY A 224 -1.28 -15.34 -4.27
CA GLY A 224 -2.02 -15.54 -3.03
C GLY A 224 -1.19 -16.02 -1.82
N LYS A 225 0.15 -15.92 -1.87
CA LYS A 225 1.03 -16.30 -0.73
C LYS A 225 0.67 -15.61 0.58
N SER A 226 0.61 -14.28 0.58
CA SER A 226 0.28 -13.49 1.77
C SER A 226 -1.13 -13.78 2.28
N THR A 227 -2.07 -14.05 1.37
CA THR A 227 -3.43 -14.51 1.71
C THR A 227 -3.41 -15.89 2.39
N LEU A 228 -2.60 -16.83 1.89
CA LEU A 228 -2.40 -18.14 2.53
C LEU A 228 -1.71 -18.00 3.89
N MET A 229 -0.70 -17.14 4.02
CA MET A 229 -0.05 -16.86 5.32
C MET A 229 -1.03 -16.27 6.33
N LYS A 230 -1.85 -15.29 5.92
CA LYS A 230 -2.91 -14.73 6.77
C LYS A 230 -3.97 -15.78 7.14
N TYR A 231 -4.33 -16.65 6.20
CA TYR A 231 -5.23 -17.77 6.44
C TYR A 231 -4.68 -18.70 7.53
N MET A 232 -3.44 -19.17 7.37
CA MET A 232 -2.78 -20.05 8.34
C MET A 232 -2.65 -19.42 9.72
N VAL A 233 -2.26 -18.14 9.79
CA VAL A 233 -2.13 -17.41 11.06
C VAL A 233 -3.45 -17.35 11.84
N ASN A 234 -4.58 -17.20 11.13
CA ASN A 234 -5.89 -17.03 11.76
C ASN A 234 -6.64 -18.35 11.95
N ASP A 235 -6.21 -19.44 11.32
CA ASP A 235 -6.87 -20.73 11.40
C ASP A 235 -6.44 -21.50 12.67
N PRO A 236 -7.38 -21.93 13.53
CA PRO A 236 -7.06 -22.67 14.76
C PRO A 236 -6.27 -23.96 14.53
N ARG A 237 -6.39 -24.60 13.36
CA ARG A 237 -5.69 -25.86 13.06
C ARG A 237 -4.17 -25.66 12.99
N THR A 238 -3.69 -24.49 12.59
CA THR A 238 -2.25 -24.20 12.63
C THR A 238 -1.74 -24.30 14.06
N GLU A 239 -2.42 -23.66 15.01
CA GLU A 239 -2.05 -23.69 16.43
C GLU A 239 -2.17 -25.12 17.00
N MET A 240 -3.22 -25.86 16.64
CA MET A 240 -3.37 -27.27 17.05
C MET A 240 -2.21 -28.15 16.57
N LEU A 241 -1.79 -27.98 15.31
CA LEU A 241 -0.68 -28.74 14.72
C LEU A 241 0.66 -28.36 15.35
N LEU A 242 0.89 -27.07 15.61
CA LEU A 242 2.07 -26.59 16.34
C LEU A 242 2.09 -27.06 17.79
N GLN A 243 0.93 -27.14 18.45
CA GLN A 243 0.83 -27.64 19.83
C GLN A 243 1.16 -29.14 19.90
N SER A 244 0.78 -29.90 18.87
CA SER A 244 1.21 -31.30 18.72
C SER A 244 2.74 -31.40 18.61
N TRP A 245 3.35 -30.55 17.77
CA TRP A 245 4.82 -30.45 17.68
C TRP A 245 5.47 -30.05 19.01
N ALA A 246 4.84 -29.15 19.77
CA ALA A 246 5.32 -28.70 21.06
C ALA A 246 5.28 -29.78 22.16
N ARG A 247 4.61 -30.91 21.94
CA ARG A 247 4.58 -32.09 22.85
C ARG A 247 4.22 -31.72 24.29
N GLY A 248 3.21 -30.86 24.46
CA GLY A 248 2.72 -30.42 25.77
C GLY A 248 3.53 -29.30 26.43
N GLN A 249 4.60 -28.80 25.79
CA GLN A 249 5.28 -27.58 26.22
C GLN A 249 4.45 -26.33 25.86
N PRO A 250 4.61 -25.21 26.59
CA PRO A 250 4.04 -23.93 26.21
C PRO A 250 4.45 -23.54 24.79
N LEU A 251 3.57 -22.88 24.04
CA LEU A 251 3.79 -22.49 22.65
C LEU A 251 3.58 -20.99 22.47
N VAL A 252 4.50 -20.36 21.74
CA VAL A 252 4.46 -18.96 21.35
C VAL A 252 4.57 -18.85 19.83
N THR A 253 3.46 -18.53 19.18
CA THR A 253 3.44 -18.22 17.75
C THR A 253 3.68 -16.72 17.52
N ALA A 254 4.69 -16.35 16.74
CA ALA A 254 4.94 -14.96 16.32
C ALA A 254 4.89 -14.84 14.80
N LYS A 255 4.40 -13.71 14.31
CA LYS A 255 4.27 -13.42 12.88
C LYS A 255 4.91 -12.10 12.52
N TYR A 256 5.43 -12.05 11.30
CA TYR A 256 5.90 -10.81 10.69
C TYR A 256 5.67 -10.85 9.19
N LEU A 257 5.17 -9.75 8.62
CA LEU A 257 4.92 -9.66 7.20
C LEU A 257 5.65 -8.42 6.69
N PHE A 258 6.62 -8.65 5.80
CA PHE A 258 7.32 -7.56 5.13
C PHE A 258 6.35 -6.76 4.26
N TRP A 259 6.66 -5.47 4.11
CA TRP A 259 5.86 -4.57 3.29
C TRP A 259 6.72 -3.54 2.56
N ASP A 260 7.04 -3.85 1.30
CA ASP A 260 7.89 -3.00 0.45
C ASP A 260 7.25 -1.64 0.10
N LEU A 261 5.92 -1.62 -0.08
CA LEU A 261 5.12 -0.43 -0.37
C LEU A 261 4.93 0.48 0.83
N SER A 262 5.39 0.09 2.03
CA SER A 262 5.34 0.98 3.18
C SER A 262 6.20 2.22 2.95
N SER A 263 5.64 3.38 3.31
CA SER A 263 6.39 4.62 3.39
C SER A 263 7.42 4.62 4.52
N ASP A 264 7.21 3.79 5.54
CA ASP A 264 8.14 3.59 6.64
C ASP A 264 9.26 2.61 6.22
N ILE A 265 10.47 2.83 6.73
CA ILE A 265 11.63 1.96 6.50
C ILE A 265 11.53 0.70 7.36
N LEU A 266 10.95 0.78 8.56
CA LEU A 266 10.90 -0.34 9.50
C LEU A 266 10.20 -1.58 8.93
N PRO A 267 8.98 -1.51 8.34
CA PRO A 267 8.29 -2.68 7.78
C PRO A 267 9.08 -3.48 6.74
N LYS A 268 10.04 -2.84 6.06
CA LYS A 268 10.88 -3.43 5.01
C LYS A 268 12.33 -3.65 5.43
N SER A 269 12.66 -3.57 6.71
CA SER A 269 14.01 -3.74 7.23
C SER A 269 14.16 -4.93 8.18
N LEU A 270 15.40 -5.35 8.40
CA LEU A 270 15.73 -6.41 9.36
C LEU A 270 15.41 -5.99 10.80
N ASP A 271 15.59 -4.71 11.13
CA ASP A 271 15.24 -4.14 12.43
C ASP A 271 13.73 -4.24 12.68
N GLY A 272 12.91 -3.98 11.67
CA GLY A 272 11.46 -4.16 11.77
C GLY A 272 11.08 -5.61 12.03
N LEU A 273 11.70 -6.56 11.30
CA LEU A 273 11.49 -8.00 11.53
C LEU A 273 11.81 -8.37 12.98
N PHE A 274 13.00 -8.04 13.48
CA PHE A 274 13.41 -8.39 14.84
C PHE A 274 12.54 -7.69 15.90
N ARG A 275 12.24 -6.39 15.72
CA ARG A 275 11.31 -5.67 16.60
C ARG A 275 9.95 -6.37 16.65
N GLY A 276 9.41 -6.74 15.48
CA GLY A 276 8.15 -7.44 15.33
C GLY A 276 8.11 -8.76 16.09
N ILE A 277 9.02 -9.68 15.75
CA ILE A 277 9.00 -11.03 16.31
C ILE A 277 9.33 -11.03 17.81
N LEU A 278 10.37 -10.29 18.24
CA LEU A 278 10.79 -10.28 19.65
C LEU A 278 9.68 -9.66 20.52
N ARG A 279 8.99 -8.63 20.02
CA ARG A 279 7.85 -8.04 20.72
C ARG A 279 6.68 -9.01 20.83
N GLU A 280 6.33 -9.72 19.76
CA GLU A 280 5.23 -10.70 19.83
C GLU A 280 5.55 -11.85 20.80
N ILE A 281 6.80 -12.32 20.80
CA ILE A 281 7.26 -13.36 21.72
C ILE A 281 7.15 -12.89 23.17
N ILE A 282 7.78 -11.75 23.52
CA ILE A 282 7.79 -11.22 24.89
C ILE A 282 6.36 -10.89 25.37
N ARG A 283 5.49 -10.41 24.48
CA ARG A 283 4.10 -10.08 24.83
C ARG A 283 3.28 -11.33 25.16
N LYS A 284 3.57 -12.46 24.52
CA LYS A 284 2.87 -13.75 24.76
C LYS A 284 3.46 -14.51 25.93
N ASP A 285 4.76 -14.39 26.14
CA ASP A 285 5.47 -15.00 27.27
C ASP A 285 6.56 -14.02 27.77
N ALA A 286 6.27 -13.38 28.90
CA ALA A 286 7.14 -12.36 29.50
C ALA A 286 8.48 -12.93 29.99
N SER A 287 8.60 -14.25 30.18
CA SER A 287 9.84 -14.89 30.60
C SER A 287 10.96 -14.77 29.56
N PHE A 288 10.64 -14.49 28.30
CA PHE A 288 11.66 -14.17 27.29
C PHE A 288 12.32 -12.81 27.49
N ALA A 289 11.68 -11.82 28.14
CA ALA A 289 12.25 -10.48 28.26
C ALA A 289 13.64 -10.47 28.93
N PRO A 290 13.85 -11.08 30.12
CA PRO A 290 15.17 -11.11 30.75
C PRO A 290 16.18 -12.01 30.01
N LEU A 291 15.72 -13.00 29.24
CA LEU A 291 16.60 -13.86 28.43
C LEU A 291 17.14 -13.13 27.21
N LEU A 292 16.29 -12.34 26.54
CA LEU A 292 16.63 -11.65 25.30
C LEU A 292 17.34 -10.31 25.56
N PHE A 293 16.92 -9.59 26.60
CA PHE A 293 17.44 -8.26 26.97
C PHE A 293 17.94 -8.17 28.42
N PRO A 294 18.81 -9.09 28.89
CA PRO A 294 19.30 -9.14 30.28
C PRO A 294 19.94 -7.82 30.74
N ASP A 295 20.62 -7.13 29.83
CA ASP A 295 21.31 -5.87 30.11
C ASP A 295 20.35 -4.79 30.62
N GLN A 296 19.08 -4.82 30.18
CA GLN A 296 18.05 -3.88 30.58
C GLN A 296 17.45 -4.17 31.97
N PHE A 297 17.64 -5.39 32.48
CA PHE A 297 17.22 -5.79 33.83
C PHE A 297 18.31 -5.57 34.88
N LYS A 298 19.56 -5.33 34.45
CA LYS A 298 20.70 -5.06 35.36
C LYS A 298 20.95 -3.57 35.61
N GLN A 299 20.44 -2.67 34.78
CA GLN A 299 20.76 -1.25 34.87
C GLN A 299 19.91 -0.54 35.95
N GLU A 300 20.52 -0.28 37.11
CA GLU A 300 19.92 0.49 38.21
C GLU A 300 19.67 1.98 37.85
N ASN A 301 20.48 2.54 36.93
CA ASN A 301 20.49 3.97 36.58
C ASN A 301 19.81 4.31 35.23
N GLY A 302 19.03 3.38 34.66
CA GLY A 302 18.30 3.58 33.40
C GLY A 302 19.06 3.10 32.15
N TRP A 303 18.35 3.06 31.01
CA TRP A 303 18.81 2.45 29.76
C TRP A 303 19.81 3.31 28.99
N SER A 304 20.83 2.68 28.40
CA SER A 304 21.64 3.32 27.37
C SER A 304 20.78 3.62 26.15
N GLU A 305 20.51 4.90 25.89
CA GLU A 305 19.84 5.34 24.66
C GLU A 305 20.90 5.63 23.57
N PRO A 306 20.62 5.32 22.30
CA PRO A 306 19.35 4.82 21.76
C PRO A 306 19.13 3.32 22.00
N PHE A 307 17.91 2.92 22.41
CA PHE A 307 17.50 1.51 22.52
C PHE A 307 16.16 1.22 21.80
N PRO A 308 16.03 0.06 21.11
CA PRO A 308 17.08 -0.90 20.79
C PRO A 308 17.86 -0.50 19.53
N THR A 309 19.17 -0.69 19.55
CA THR A 309 20.04 -0.65 18.37
C THR A 309 19.87 -1.92 17.51
N SER A 310 20.21 -1.84 16.22
CA SER A 310 20.19 -3.01 15.30
C SER A 310 21.02 -4.18 15.83
N ASN A 311 22.13 -3.86 16.48
CA ASN A 311 23.03 -4.84 17.09
C ASN A 311 22.42 -5.52 18.32
N GLU A 312 21.69 -4.79 19.17
CA GLU A 312 20.96 -5.38 20.29
C GLU A 312 19.82 -6.27 19.80
N LEU A 313 19.14 -5.89 18.71
CA LEU A 313 18.10 -6.72 18.10
C LEU A 313 18.67 -8.02 17.54
N LYS A 314 19.79 -7.94 16.79
CA LYS A 314 20.48 -9.11 16.27
C LYS A 314 20.95 -10.03 17.40
N ARG A 315 21.59 -9.49 18.43
CA ARG A 315 22.02 -10.26 19.62
C ARG A 315 20.83 -10.90 20.35
N ALA A 316 19.72 -10.17 20.51
CA ALA A 316 18.51 -10.72 21.12
C ALA A 316 17.96 -11.90 20.29
N PHE A 317 17.94 -11.78 18.97
CA PHE A 317 17.54 -12.90 18.11
C PHE A 317 18.52 -14.07 18.16
N GLU A 318 19.82 -13.82 18.19
CA GLU A 318 20.84 -14.87 18.35
C GLU A 318 20.67 -15.60 19.69
N ARG A 319 20.44 -14.87 20.79
CA ARG A 319 20.11 -15.44 22.10
C ARG A 319 18.87 -16.32 22.04
N LEU A 320 17.80 -15.88 21.37
CA LEU A 320 16.58 -16.69 21.17
C LEU A 320 16.91 -18.02 20.47
N VAL A 321 17.75 -17.99 19.45
CA VAL A 321 18.15 -19.17 18.67
C VAL A 321 19.01 -20.13 19.49
N SER A 322 19.90 -19.60 20.34
CA SER A 322 20.87 -20.39 21.10
C SER A 322 20.38 -20.87 22.48
N LEU A 323 19.13 -20.61 22.87
CA LEU A 323 18.59 -21.09 24.15
C LEU A 323 18.69 -22.62 24.27
N GLU A 324 19.44 -23.10 25.26
CA GLU A 324 19.50 -24.54 25.58
C GLU A 324 18.20 -25.04 26.21
N SER A 325 17.57 -24.21 27.05
CA SER A 325 16.29 -24.44 27.70
C SER A 325 15.38 -23.25 27.47
N SER A 326 14.50 -23.37 26.46
CA SER A 326 13.52 -22.32 26.16
C SER A 326 12.28 -22.48 27.05
N PRO A 327 11.73 -21.39 27.61
CA PRO A 327 10.52 -21.45 28.45
C PRO A 327 9.29 -21.94 27.66
N SER A 328 9.26 -21.62 26.36
CA SER A 328 8.22 -22.01 25.42
C SER A 328 8.82 -22.46 24.09
N GLN A 329 8.11 -23.31 23.36
CA GLN A 329 8.33 -23.56 21.94
C GLN A 329 7.94 -22.32 21.13
N VAL A 330 8.71 -21.96 20.11
CA VAL A 330 8.51 -20.73 19.34
C VAL A 330 8.25 -21.07 17.87
N ALA A 331 7.10 -20.67 17.36
CA ALA A 331 6.76 -20.81 15.95
C ALA A 331 6.76 -19.43 15.27
N LEU A 332 7.55 -19.27 14.20
CA LEU A 332 7.66 -18.04 13.43
C LEU A 332 6.99 -18.19 12.06
N LEU A 333 6.10 -17.25 11.73
CA LEU A 333 5.48 -17.13 10.41
C LEU A 333 5.92 -15.82 9.77
N ILE A 334 6.79 -15.91 8.76
CA ILE A 334 7.42 -14.75 8.11
C ILE A 334 6.97 -14.68 6.64
N ASP A 335 6.22 -13.66 6.26
CA ASP A 335 5.75 -13.47 4.88
C ASP A 335 6.59 -12.43 4.14
N GLY A 336 6.88 -12.71 2.86
CA GLY A 336 7.46 -11.73 1.95
C GLY A 336 8.96 -11.48 2.14
N LEU A 337 9.80 -12.52 2.27
CA LEU A 337 11.26 -12.30 2.36
C LEU A 337 11.82 -11.54 1.14
N ASP A 338 11.17 -11.62 -0.03
CA ASP A 338 11.50 -10.84 -1.22
C ASP A 338 11.22 -9.34 -1.07
N GLU A 339 10.32 -8.95 -0.15
CA GLU A 339 9.98 -7.56 0.17
C GLU A 339 10.95 -6.94 1.19
N TYR A 340 11.95 -7.71 1.68
CA TYR A 340 13.05 -7.16 2.46
C TYR A 340 13.90 -6.24 1.58
N SER A 341 13.79 -4.93 1.84
CA SER A 341 14.54 -3.87 1.16
C SER A 341 15.99 -3.87 1.66
N ALA A 342 16.80 -4.78 1.11
CA ALA A 342 18.14 -5.05 1.57
C ALA A 342 19.22 -4.64 0.55
N PRO A 343 20.44 -4.31 1.00
CA PRO A 343 21.61 -4.32 0.13
C PRO A 343 21.79 -5.70 -0.54
N ARG A 344 22.50 -5.74 -1.68
CA ARG A 344 22.78 -7.01 -2.37
C ARG A 344 23.44 -8.01 -1.41
N GLY A 345 22.95 -9.24 -1.39
CA GLY A 345 23.45 -10.32 -0.52
C GLY A 345 22.71 -10.48 0.82
N ALA A 346 22.14 -9.41 1.38
CA ALA A 346 21.52 -9.49 2.72
C ALA A 346 20.26 -10.40 2.78
N GLN A 347 19.56 -10.61 1.66
CA GLN A 347 18.47 -11.60 1.58
C GLN A 347 18.98 -13.04 1.74
N HIS A 348 20.19 -13.34 1.25
CA HIS A 348 20.85 -14.63 1.45
C HIS A 348 21.22 -14.81 2.94
N ASP A 349 21.81 -13.78 3.56
CA ASP A 349 22.22 -13.83 4.97
C ASP A 349 21.02 -13.98 5.92
N LEU A 350 19.91 -13.33 5.60
CA LEU A 350 18.64 -13.54 6.30
C LEU A 350 18.16 -14.98 6.14
N SER A 351 18.19 -15.52 4.92
CA SER A 351 17.77 -16.90 4.66
C SER A 351 18.61 -17.91 5.43
N GLU A 352 19.94 -17.75 5.46
CA GLU A 352 20.84 -18.59 6.26
C GLU A 352 20.62 -18.42 7.76
N THR A 353 20.29 -17.21 8.21
CA THR A 353 19.95 -16.95 9.61
C THR A 353 18.66 -17.65 10.04
N LEU A 354 17.63 -17.64 9.18
CA LEU A 354 16.40 -18.40 9.42
C LEU A 354 16.65 -19.91 9.38
N LYS A 355 17.50 -20.42 8.48
CA LYS A 355 17.88 -21.83 8.46
C LYS A 355 18.60 -22.26 9.73
N ARG A 356 19.53 -21.43 10.21
CA ARG A 356 20.24 -21.67 11.48
C ARG A 356 19.26 -21.71 12.65
N ALA A 357 18.34 -20.75 12.71
CA ALA A 357 17.29 -20.70 13.72
C ALA A 357 16.40 -21.94 13.70
N ALA A 358 16.01 -22.42 12.51
CA ALA A 358 15.17 -23.60 12.36
C ALA A 358 15.87 -24.95 12.67
N ARG A 359 17.17 -24.95 12.99
CA ARG A 359 17.88 -26.13 13.53
C ARG A 359 17.67 -26.28 15.04
N SER A 360 17.30 -25.20 15.73
CA SER A 360 17.02 -25.24 17.16
C SER A 360 15.76 -26.05 17.45
N LYS A 361 15.83 -26.96 18.42
CA LYS A 361 14.75 -27.91 18.72
C LYS A 361 13.46 -27.23 19.19
N HIS A 362 13.59 -26.01 19.74
CA HIS A 362 12.48 -25.22 20.24
C HIS A 362 11.89 -24.24 19.22
N MET A 363 12.35 -24.26 17.96
CA MET A 363 11.90 -23.32 16.93
C MET A 363 11.29 -24.02 15.71
N LYS A 364 10.18 -23.45 15.22
CA LYS A 364 9.54 -23.81 13.95
C LYS A 364 9.46 -22.56 13.08
N ILE A 365 9.84 -22.64 11.81
CA ILE A 365 9.82 -21.46 10.93
C ILE A 365 9.10 -21.78 9.63
N ILE A 366 8.07 -21.01 9.34
CA ILE A 366 7.37 -20.97 8.06
C ILE A 366 7.71 -19.63 7.42
N ALA A 367 8.31 -19.66 6.23
CA ALA A 367 8.72 -18.47 5.51
C ALA A 367 8.10 -18.46 4.11
N SER A 368 7.75 -17.28 3.60
CA SER A 368 7.26 -17.11 2.24
C SER A 368 8.12 -16.16 1.42
N SER A 369 8.27 -16.43 0.12
CA SER A 369 8.84 -15.47 -0.83
C SER A 369 8.49 -15.77 -2.29
N ARG A 370 8.93 -14.91 -3.21
CA ARG A 370 8.96 -15.24 -4.65
C ARG A 370 10.03 -16.31 -4.95
N PRO A 371 9.88 -17.08 -6.04
CA PRO A 371 10.88 -18.06 -6.50
C PRO A 371 12.10 -17.36 -7.14
N GLU A 372 12.68 -16.37 -6.46
CA GLU A 372 13.90 -15.72 -6.89
C GLU A 372 15.09 -16.64 -6.62
N THR A 373 16.12 -16.54 -7.46
CA THR A 373 17.30 -17.42 -7.42
C THR A 373 17.95 -17.50 -6.04
N VAL A 374 17.95 -16.40 -5.28
CA VAL A 374 18.51 -16.35 -3.93
C VAL A 374 17.78 -17.30 -2.96
N PHE A 375 16.44 -17.31 -2.98
CA PHE A 375 15.63 -18.14 -2.10
C PHE A 375 15.55 -19.58 -2.60
N GLU A 376 15.50 -19.81 -3.91
CA GLU A 376 15.53 -21.16 -4.48
C GLU A 376 16.79 -21.91 -4.09
N LYS A 377 17.94 -21.22 -4.11
CA LYS A 377 19.24 -21.75 -3.67
C LYS A 377 19.28 -21.94 -2.16
N ALA A 378 18.92 -20.92 -1.39
CA ALA A 378 19.01 -20.96 0.07
C ALA A 378 18.13 -22.08 0.67
N PHE A 379 16.90 -22.23 0.18
CA PHE A 379 15.94 -23.20 0.69
C PHE A 379 15.87 -24.50 -0.14
N ALA A 380 16.87 -24.80 -0.97
CA ALA A 380 16.89 -25.97 -1.86
C ALA A 380 16.65 -27.31 -1.14
N ASP A 381 17.20 -27.44 0.07
CA ASP A 381 17.14 -28.59 0.97
C ASP A 381 15.90 -28.61 1.90
N CYS A 382 15.12 -27.53 1.91
CA CYS A 382 13.97 -27.36 2.78
C CYS A 382 12.69 -27.97 2.16
N LYS A 383 11.66 -28.21 3.00
CA LYS A 383 10.34 -28.58 2.48
C LYS A 383 9.70 -27.36 1.83
N LYS A 384 9.16 -27.53 0.62
CA LYS A 384 8.66 -26.43 -0.22
C LYS A 384 7.20 -26.64 -0.63
N LEU A 385 6.49 -25.54 -0.81
CA LEU A 385 5.15 -25.47 -1.38
C LEU A 385 5.08 -24.38 -2.44
N TYR A 386 4.69 -24.73 -3.67
CA TYR A 386 4.46 -23.75 -4.74
C TYR A 386 2.96 -23.41 -4.85
N VAL A 387 2.57 -22.22 -4.38
CA VAL A 387 1.15 -21.81 -4.27
C VAL A 387 0.44 -21.75 -5.63
N HIS A 388 1.16 -21.36 -6.68
CA HIS A 388 0.59 -21.16 -8.02
C HIS A 388 0.18 -22.47 -8.71
N ASP A 389 0.80 -23.59 -8.35
CA ASP A 389 0.47 -24.91 -8.90
C ASP A 389 -0.78 -25.50 -8.22
N MET A 390 -0.96 -25.22 -6.93
CA MET A 390 -1.98 -25.84 -6.08
C MET A 390 -3.36 -25.17 -6.18
N THR A 391 -3.39 -23.91 -6.59
CA THR A 391 -4.63 -23.12 -6.59
C THR A 391 -5.55 -23.41 -7.78
N ASN A 392 -5.25 -24.33 -8.70
CA ASN A 392 -6.13 -24.60 -9.85
C ASN A 392 -7.60 -24.91 -9.47
N ARG A 393 -7.81 -25.75 -8.44
CA ARG A 393 -9.15 -26.06 -7.93
C ARG A 393 -9.80 -24.83 -7.28
N ASP A 394 -9.06 -24.15 -6.41
CA ASP A 394 -9.52 -22.94 -5.71
C ASP A 394 -9.86 -21.79 -6.66
N ARG A 395 -9.04 -21.61 -7.71
CA ARG A 395 -9.28 -20.64 -8.78
C ARG A 395 -10.58 -20.96 -9.52
N LYS A 396 -10.84 -22.22 -9.86
CA LYS A 396 -12.13 -22.63 -10.45
C LYS A 396 -13.30 -22.36 -9.51
N ILE A 397 -13.17 -22.73 -8.24
CA ILE A 397 -14.21 -22.48 -7.22
C ILE A 397 -14.47 -20.97 -7.09
N PHE A 398 -13.42 -20.16 -7.03
CA PHE A 398 -13.52 -18.70 -6.93
C PHE A 398 -14.27 -18.10 -8.12
N VAL A 399 -13.88 -18.43 -9.36
CA VAL A 399 -14.54 -17.90 -10.56
C VAL A 399 -15.99 -18.37 -10.62
N ALA A 400 -16.25 -19.66 -10.37
CA ALA A 400 -17.58 -20.22 -10.37
C ALA A 400 -18.48 -19.53 -9.33
N ASP A 401 -18.02 -19.43 -8.08
CA ASP A 401 -18.78 -18.78 -7.01
C ASP A 401 -19.09 -17.32 -7.37
N LYS A 402 -18.11 -16.56 -7.88
CA LYS A 402 -18.31 -15.16 -8.26
C LYS A 402 -19.30 -14.97 -9.41
N LEU A 403 -19.23 -15.82 -10.44
CA LEU A 403 -20.18 -15.77 -11.55
C LEU A 403 -21.59 -16.20 -11.08
N HIS A 404 -21.70 -17.25 -10.26
CA HIS A 404 -22.97 -17.75 -9.76
C HIS A 404 -23.66 -16.82 -8.74
N GLU A 405 -22.91 -15.97 -8.03
CA GLU A 405 -23.46 -14.93 -7.15
C GLU A 405 -24.34 -13.92 -7.92
N HIS A 406 -24.08 -13.73 -9.21
CA HIS A 406 -24.81 -12.77 -10.03
C HIS A 406 -26.10 -13.37 -10.61
N GLN A 407 -27.24 -12.70 -10.38
CA GLN A 407 -28.57 -13.23 -10.73
C GLN A 407 -28.70 -13.56 -12.23
N ARG A 408 -28.13 -12.71 -13.08
CA ARG A 408 -28.15 -12.85 -14.55
C ARG A 408 -27.54 -14.17 -15.04
N THR A 409 -26.54 -14.72 -14.35
CA THR A 409 -25.89 -15.98 -14.71
C THR A 409 -26.88 -17.13 -14.77
N SER A 410 -27.86 -17.18 -13.86
CA SER A 410 -28.88 -18.23 -13.84
C SER A 410 -29.80 -18.18 -15.08
N HIS A 411 -29.99 -17.01 -15.68
CA HIS A 411 -30.75 -16.85 -16.92
C HIS A 411 -29.93 -17.30 -18.12
N LEU A 412 -28.66 -16.89 -18.22
CA LEU A 412 -27.78 -17.25 -19.32
C LEU A 412 -27.52 -18.76 -19.38
N VAL A 413 -27.40 -19.43 -18.23
CA VAL A 413 -27.22 -20.89 -18.15
C VAL A 413 -28.44 -21.68 -18.63
N LYS A 414 -29.65 -21.11 -18.56
CA LYS A 414 -30.89 -21.76 -19.04
C LYS A 414 -31.04 -21.72 -20.56
N ILE A 415 -30.27 -20.88 -21.24
CA ILE A 415 -30.18 -20.85 -22.71
C ILE A 415 -29.51 -22.15 -23.16
N SER A 416 -29.93 -22.71 -24.31
CA SER A 416 -29.38 -23.96 -24.84
C SER A 416 -27.86 -23.87 -24.96
N GLY A 417 -27.12 -24.78 -24.28
CA GLY A 417 -25.65 -24.80 -24.27
C GLY A 417 -25.00 -24.03 -23.11
N GLY A 418 -25.71 -23.10 -22.46
CA GLY A 418 -25.13 -22.15 -21.51
C GLY A 418 -24.45 -22.77 -20.28
N LYS A 419 -24.87 -23.96 -19.83
CA LYS A 419 -24.17 -24.69 -18.74
C LYS A 419 -22.78 -25.18 -19.15
N THR A 420 -22.65 -25.69 -20.37
CA THR A 420 -21.36 -26.18 -20.89
C THR A 420 -20.44 -24.99 -21.16
N GLU A 421 -20.96 -23.97 -21.84
CA GLU A 421 -20.24 -22.72 -22.11
C GLU A 421 -19.75 -22.05 -20.82
N LEU A 422 -20.55 -22.02 -19.75
CA LEU A 422 -20.11 -21.44 -18.47
C LEU A 422 -18.93 -22.22 -17.87
N ASN A 423 -18.93 -23.55 -17.96
CA ASN A 423 -17.82 -24.36 -17.47
C ASN A 423 -16.55 -24.14 -18.31
N ASP A 424 -16.70 -23.97 -19.62
CA ASP A 424 -15.60 -23.68 -20.53
C ASP A 424 -15.04 -22.26 -20.30
N LEU A 425 -15.89 -21.26 -20.09
CA LEU A 425 -15.51 -19.91 -19.66
C LEU A 425 -14.72 -19.94 -18.34
N ILE A 426 -15.21 -20.67 -17.32
CA ILE A 426 -14.51 -20.82 -16.04
C ILE A 426 -13.13 -21.45 -16.26
N LYS A 427 -13.07 -22.53 -17.04
CA LYS A 427 -11.81 -23.23 -17.35
C LYS A 427 -10.83 -22.31 -18.08
N SER A 428 -11.29 -21.62 -19.13
CA SER A 428 -10.51 -20.68 -19.94
C SER A 428 -9.98 -19.52 -19.08
N THR A 429 -10.82 -18.97 -18.20
CA THR A 429 -10.43 -17.89 -17.26
C THR A 429 -9.32 -18.35 -16.34
N VAL A 430 -9.43 -19.56 -15.77
CA VAL A 430 -8.41 -20.13 -14.87
C VAL A 430 -7.11 -20.43 -15.61
N GLU A 431 -7.17 -20.99 -16.81
CA GLU A 431 -5.99 -21.29 -17.63
C GLU A 431 -5.25 -20.01 -18.02
N LYS A 432 -6.00 -18.98 -18.43
CA LYS A 432 -5.46 -17.68 -18.85
C LYS A 432 -4.79 -16.90 -17.71
N SER A 433 -5.14 -17.20 -16.46
CA SER A 433 -4.52 -16.60 -15.27
C SER A 433 -3.08 -17.04 -14.99
N GLU A 434 -2.63 -18.17 -15.56
CA GLU A 434 -1.27 -18.72 -15.40
C GLU A 434 -0.78 -18.83 -13.94
N GLY A 435 -1.73 -19.05 -13.02
CA GLY A 435 -1.47 -19.20 -11.59
C GLY A 435 -1.44 -17.88 -10.80
N ILE A 436 -1.76 -16.76 -11.43
CA ILE A 436 -1.80 -15.44 -10.79
C ILE A 436 -3.23 -15.14 -10.32
N PHE A 437 -3.47 -15.30 -9.02
CA PHE A 437 -4.78 -15.08 -8.40
C PHE A 437 -5.25 -13.63 -8.53
N LEU A 438 -4.37 -12.64 -8.44
CA LEU A 438 -4.73 -11.23 -8.63
C LEU A 438 -5.27 -10.98 -10.04
N TRP A 439 -4.64 -11.54 -11.08
CA TRP A 439 -5.14 -11.47 -12.45
C TRP A 439 -6.53 -12.10 -12.54
N LEU A 440 -6.70 -13.29 -11.94
CA LEU A 440 -7.96 -14.01 -11.94
C LEU A 440 -9.08 -13.18 -11.29
N ARG A 441 -8.80 -12.59 -10.13
CA ARG A 441 -9.74 -11.74 -9.41
C ARG A 441 -10.17 -10.55 -10.26
N LEU A 442 -9.22 -9.77 -10.77
CA LEU A 442 -9.49 -8.56 -11.56
C LEU A 442 -10.33 -8.87 -12.81
N VAL A 443 -9.96 -9.93 -13.55
CA VAL A 443 -10.69 -10.32 -14.76
C VAL A 443 -12.07 -10.90 -14.44
N THR A 444 -12.19 -11.71 -13.37
CA THR A 444 -13.50 -12.23 -12.95
C THR A 444 -14.43 -11.10 -12.53
N GLU A 445 -13.94 -10.12 -11.77
CA GLU A 445 -14.73 -8.95 -11.38
C GLU A 445 -15.16 -8.12 -12.61
N ALA A 446 -14.27 -7.96 -13.60
CA ALA A 446 -14.63 -7.31 -14.86
C ALA A 446 -15.71 -8.10 -15.63
N LEU A 447 -15.58 -9.43 -15.74
CA LEU A 447 -16.59 -10.28 -16.39
C LEU A 447 -17.95 -10.20 -15.67
N VAL A 448 -17.95 -10.16 -14.33
CA VAL A 448 -19.17 -10.02 -13.54
C VAL A 448 -19.87 -8.68 -13.83
N GLN A 449 -19.12 -7.60 -14.05
CA GLN A 449 -19.69 -6.29 -14.39
C GLN A 449 -20.38 -6.28 -15.76
N GLU A 450 -19.92 -7.09 -16.70
CA GLU A 450 -20.47 -7.16 -18.07
C GLU A 450 -21.69 -8.10 -18.17
N LEU A 451 -22.00 -8.86 -17.11
CA LEU A 451 -23.08 -9.85 -17.12
C LEU A 451 -24.44 -9.25 -17.48
N ASP A 452 -24.76 -8.06 -16.97
CA ASP A 452 -26.04 -7.40 -17.21
C ASP A 452 -26.23 -6.96 -18.67
N VAL A 453 -25.13 -6.76 -19.40
CA VAL A 453 -25.14 -6.34 -20.81
C VAL A 453 -25.14 -7.55 -21.75
N CYS A 454 -24.59 -8.68 -21.32
CA CYS A 454 -24.47 -9.88 -22.15
C CYS A 454 -25.81 -10.58 -22.41
N GLU A 455 -25.96 -11.09 -23.64
CA GLU A 455 -27.11 -11.89 -24.09
C GLU A 455 -26.85 -13.39 -23.97
N SER A 456 -25.57 -13.80 -24.04
CA SER A 456 -25.11 -15.19 -23.97
C SER A 456 -23.84 -15.34 -23.13
N ILE A 457 -23.44 -16.59 -22.82
CA ILE A 457 -22.13 -16.85 -22.20
C ILE A 457 -20.99 -16.64 -23.22
N GLY A 458 -21.24 -16.85 -24.51
CA GLY A 458 -20.28 -16.58 -25.59
C GLY A 458 -19.85 -15.10 -25.67
N ASP A 459 -20.70 -14.17 -25.24
CA ASP A 459 -20.34 -12.75 -25.15
C ASP A 459 -19.26 -12.53 -24.08
N LEU A 460 -19.39 -13.20 -22.93
CA LEU A 460 -18.37 -13.18 -21.86
C LEU A 460 -17.07 -13.82 -22.32
N GLU A 461 -17.13 -14.90 -23.10
CA GLU A 461 -15.92 -15.51 -23.68
C GLU A 461 -15.23 -14.54 -24.65
N SER A 462 -15.99 -13.81 -25.46
CA SER A 462 -15.48 -12.79 -26.37
C SER A 462 -14.81 -11.64 -25.61
N ILE A 463 -15.37 -11.24 -24.46
CA ILE A 463 -14.75 -10.26 -23.55
C ILE A 463 -13.48 -10.84 -22.92
N LEU A 464 -13.53 -12.08 -22.43
CA LEU A 464 -12.38 -12.76 -21.83
C LEU A 464 -11.19 -12.79 -22.79
N ILE A 465 -11.41 -13.04 -24.09
CA ILE A 465 -10.37 -13.08 -25.13
C ILE A 465 -9.57 -11.77 -25.18
N GLN A 466 -10.21 -10.62 -24.97
CA GLN A 466 -9.57 -9.30 -25.05
C GLN A 466 -8.57 -9.03 -23.92
N PHE A 467 -8.74 -9.67 -22.75
CA PHE A 467 -7.80 -9.52 -21.66
C PHE A 467 -6.46 -10.18 -21.99
N PRO A 468 -5.30 -9.54 -21.76
CA PRO A 468 -4.01 -10.16 -21.99
C PRO A 468 -3.62 -11.09 -20.84
N ARG A 469 -2.72 -12.04 -21.10
CA ARG A 469 -2.10 -12.87 -20.06
C ARG A 469 -1.03 -12.11 -19.29
N GLY A 470 -0.89 -12.40 -18.00
CA GLY A 470 0.12 -11.80 -17.12
C GLY A 470 -0.29 -10.43 -16.57
N LEU A 471 0.19 -10.11 -15.35
CA LEU A 471 -0.21 -8.89 -14.62
C LEU A 471 0.21 -7.61 -15.31
N GLU A 472 1.45 -7.51 -15.80
CA GLU A 472 1.97 -6.29 -16.41
C GLU A 472 1.12 -5.88 -17.63
N LYS A 473 0.88 -6.84 -18.53
CA LYS A 473 0.04 -6.60 -19.70
C LYS A 473 -1.41 -6.29 -19.32
N LEU A 474 -1.94 -6.93 -18.26
CA LEU A 474 -3.28 -6.63 -17.75
C LEU A 474 -3.37 -5.18 -17.24
N PHE A 475 -2.40 -4.72 -16.45
CA PHE A 475 -2.37 -3.33 -15.98
C PHE A 475 -2.23 -2.35 -17.14
N LEU A 476 -1.39 -2.63 -18.15
CA LEU A 476 -1.30 -1.83 -19.37
C LEU A 476 -2.64 -1.76 -20.11
N HIS A 477 -3.35 -2.89 -20.22
CA HIS A 477 -4.69 -2.95 -20.81
C HIS A 477 -5.70 -2.09 -20.02
N MET A 478 -5.73 -2.21 -18.69
CA MET A 478 -6.61 -1.42 -17.82
C MET A 478 -6.30 0.09 -17.92
N MET A 479 -5.01 0.46 -17.92
CA MET A 479 -4.59 1.85 -18.11
C MET A 479 -5.02 2.39 -19.49
N ARG A 480 -4.85 1.62 -20.56
CA ARG A 480 -5.33 2.03 -21.90
C ARG A 480 -6.84 2.22 -21.93
N ARG A 481 -7.60 1.33 -21.29
CA ARG A 481 -9.06 1.47 -21.18
C ARG A 481 -9.44 2.75 -20.43
N MET A 482 -8.79 3.00 -19.29
CA MET A 482 -8.96 4.25 -18.54
C MET A 482 -8.67 5.49 -19.39
N LEU A 483 -7.56 5.48 -20.13
CA LEU A 483 -7.16 6.60 -21.01
C LEU A 483 -8.14 6.81 -22.17
N ASN A 484 -8.74 5.75 -22.70
CA ASN A 484 -9.67 5.88 -23.83
C ASN A 484 -11.07 6.32 -23.40
N GLU A 485 -11.57 5.81 -22.27
CA GLU A 485 -12.97 5.99 -21.86
C GLU A 485 -13.16 7.13 -20.86
N ASN A 486 -12.19 7.34 -19.95
CA ASN A 486 -12.36 8.17 -18.76
C ASN A 486 -11.09 8.96 -18.40
N GLU A 487 -10.27 9.35 -19.38
CA GLU A 487 -8.92 9.93 -19.20
C GLU A 487 -8.85 10.94 -18.05
N ARG A 488 -9.61 12.04 -18.16
CA ARG A 488 -9.58 13.13 -17.20
C ARG A 488 -9.94 12.68 -15.78
N ARG A 489 -11.04 11.95 -15.63
CA ARG A 489 -11.55 11.52 -14.31
C ARG A 489 -10.65 10.45 -13.68
N GLY A 490 -10.14 9.53 -14.50
CA GLY A 490 -9.17 8.52 -14.08
C GLY A 490 -7.87 9.17 -13.57
N PHE A 491 -7.33 10.13 -14.31
CA PHE A 491 -6.15 10.89 -13.89
C PHE A 491 -6.39 11.71 -12.62
N GLU A 492 -7.54 12.38 -12.49
CA GLU A 492 -7.91 13.11 -11.28
C GLU A 492 -7.88 12.19 -10.05
N CYS A 493 -8.46 10.99 -10.14
CA CYS A 493 -8.44 10.00 -9.06
C CYS A 493 -7.03 9.51 -8.73
N LEU A 494 -6.21 9.18 -9.74
CA LEU A 494 -4.82 8.76 -9.54
C LEU A 494 -3.97 9.88 -8.93
N TRP A 495 -4.19 11.13 -9.33
CA TRP A 495 -3.52 12.29 -8.76
C TRP A 495 -3.86 12.51 -7.29
N LEU A 496 -5.15 12.40 -6.93
CA LEU A 496 -5.59 12.50 -5.55
C LEU A 496 -4.95 11.40 -4.69
N MET A 497 -4.93 10.16 -5.18
CA MET A 497 -4.28 9.04 -4.51
C MET A 497 -2.78 9.31 -4.30
N ARG A 498 -2.04 9.65 -5.37
CA ARG A 498 -0.61 9.97 -5.30
C ARG A 498 -0.32 11.17 -4.38
N ARG A 499 -1.20 12.17 -4.35
CA ARG A 499 -1.01 13.35 -3.50
C ARG A 499 -1.24 12.99 -2.03
N SER A 500 -2.24 12.18 -1.73
CA SER A 500 -2.50 11.71 -0.36
C SER A 500 -1.31 10.94 0.22
N THR A 501 -0.72 10.03 -0.56
CA THR A 501 0.47 9.27 -0.14
C THR A 501 1.71 10.15 0.00
N SER A 502 1.88 11.13 -0.89
CA SER A 502 2.98 12.11 -0.79
C SER A 502 2.83 13.07 0.40
N LEU A 503 1.62 13.41 0.81
CA LEU A 503 1.36 14.29 1.96
C LEU A 503 1.69 13.60 3.29
N LYS A 504 1.44 12.29 3.41
CA LYS A 504 1.93 11.49 4.55
C LYS A 504 3.45 11.64 4.75
N TYR A 505 4.21 11.77 3.66
CA TYR A 505 5.67 11.93 3.71
C TYR A 505 6.14 13.36 4.02
N LYS A 506 5.38 14.40 3.61
CA LYS A 506 5.79 15.80 3.76
C LYS A 506 5.28 16.50 5.03
N GLN A 507 4.34 15.91 5.77
CA GLN A 507 3.83 16.51 7.02
C GLN A 507 4.65 16.20 8.29
N SER A 508 5.83 15.59 8.17
CA SER A 508 6.78 15.46 9.29
C SER A 508 7.73 16.67 9.51
N PRO A 509 7.48 17.88 8.97
CA PRO A 509 7.99 19.08 9.66
C PRO A 509 7.10 20.35 9.64
N CYS A 510 5.79 20.27 9.37
CA CYS A 510 4.93 21.47 9.40
C CYS A 510 3.67 21.27 10.23
N ARG A 511 3.82 21.40 11.56
CA ARG A 511 2.77 21.89 12.45
C ARG A 511 2.24 23.21 11.85
N PHE A 512 1.13 23.16 11.14
CA PHE A 512 0.33 24.37 10.92
C PHE A 512 -0.16 24.80 12.30
N ARG A 513 0.52 25.81 12.85
CA ARG A 513 0.17 26.50 14.08
C ARG A 513 -1.11 27.30 13.80
N ILE A 514 -2.25 26.61 13.77
CA ILE A 514 -3.55 27.24 13.92
C ILE A 514 -3.59 27.74 15.37
N ARG A 515 -3.69 29.06 15.52
CA ARG A 515 -3.76 29.80 16.80
C ARG A 515 -4.65 29.09 17.84
N GLU A 516 -4.01 28.58 18.89
CA GLU A 516 -4.34 28.65 20.34
C GLU A 516 -5.80 28.65 20.85
N SER A 517 -6.80 28.13 20.12
CA SER A 517 -8.15 27.96 20.71
C SER A 517 -8.89 26.66 20.37
N MET A 518 -8.23 25.67 19.76
CA MET A 518 -8.81 24.34 19.54
C MET A 518 -7.83 23.23 19.93
N THR A 519 -7.40 23.24 21.19
CA THR A 519 -6.58 22.18 21.80
C THR A 519 -7.43 20.96 22.12
N LYS A 520 -7.77 20.16 21.09
CA LYS A 520 -8.26 18.78 21.25
C LYS A 520 -8.27 17.92 19.99
N TRP A 521 -7.61 18.33 18.91
CA TRP A 521 -7.42 17.47 17.74
C TRP A 521 -6.09 16.75 17.92
N SER A 522 -6.16 15.51 18.40
CA SER A 522 -5.03 14.64 18.71
C SER A 522 -4.12 14.42 17.49
N ASP A 523 -2.82 14.22 17.77
CA ASP A 523 -1.74 13.87 16.84
C ASP A 523 -1.92 12.46 16.18
N GLU A 524 -3.16 12.00 16.01
CA GLU A 524 -3.52 10.60 15.72
C GLU A 524 -4.15 10.38 14.33
N TYR A 525 -4.39 11.46 13.56
CA TYR A 525 -5.02 11.33 12.24
C TYR A 525 -3.99 11.08 11.14
N SER A 526 -3.79 9.81 10.80
CA SER A 526 -3.35 9.43 9.45
C SER A 526 -4.33 10.02 8.44
N PHE A 527 -3.87 10.92 7.56
CA PHE A 527 -4.67 11.43 6.44
C PHE A 527 -4.77 10.37 5.35
N ASP A 528 -5.46 9.27 5.64
CA ASP A 528 -5.85 8.29 4.64
C ASP A 528 -6.91 8.90 3.70
N LEU A 529 -6.74 8.66 2.41
CA LEU A 529 -7.72 9.08 1.42
C LEU A 529 -8.97 8.23 1.54
N THR A 530 -9.95 8.72 2.29
CA THR A 530 -11.23 8.03 2.48
C THR A 530 -12.14 8.20 1.27
N ALA A 531 -13.16 7.34 1.16
CA ALA A 531 -14.21 7.49 0.16
C ALA A 531 -14.90 8.87 0.24
N PHE A 532 -15.07 9.43 1.45
CA PHE A 532 -15.65 10.76 1.63
C PHE A 532 -14.75 11.88 1.10
N CYS A 533 -13.43 11.78 1.34
CA CYS A 533 -12.48 12.71 0.77
C CYS A 533 -12.53 12.67 -0.77
N MET A 534 -12.67 11.47 -1.35
CA MET A 534 -12.80 11.28 -2.79
C MET A 534 -14.12 11.86 -3.33
N ASP A 535 -15.25 11.60 -2.67
CA ASP A 535 -16.56 12.14 -3.08
C ASP A 535 -16.57 13.67 -3.00
N GLY A 536 -16.11 14.23 -1.88
CA GLY A 536 -16.03 15.67 -1.67
C GLY A 536 -15.11 16.38 -2.66
N ALA A 537 -13.96 15.78 -3.02
CA ALA A 537 -13.05 16.33 -4.03
C ALA A 537 -13.67 16.40 -5.43
N GLN A 538 -14.70 15.60 -5.68
CA GLN A 538 -15.42 15.54 -6.96
C GLN A 538 -16.71 16.37 -6.95
N MET A 539 -17.11 16.92 -5.80
CA MET A 539 -18.30 17.76 -5.70
C MET A 539 -18.03 19.18 -6.22
N PRO A 540 -19.01 19.81 -6.90
CA PRO A 540 -18.95 21.24 -7.21
C PRO A 540 -18.78 22.08 -5.95
N LEU A 541 -17.94 23.12 -6.02
CA LEU A 541 -17.61 23.96 -4.85
C LEU A 541 -18.85 24.56 -4.19
N ASP A 542 -19.85 24.95 -4.99
CA ASP A 542 -21.09 25.54 -4.46
C ASP A 542 -21.93 24.52 -3.67
N MET A 543 -21.89 23.23 -4.03
CA MET A 543 -22.52 22.16 -3.25
C MET A 543 -21.74 21.88 -1.97
N VAL A 544 -20.41 21.83 -2.03
CA VAL A 544 -19.57 21.65 -0.84
C VAL A 544 -19.86 22.74 0.19
N LEU A 545 -19.93 24.01 -0.25
CA LEU A 545 -20.21 25.15 0.63
C LEU A 545 -21.63 25.16 1.21
N LYS A 546 -22.60 24.52 0.55
CA LYS A 546 -23.99 24.40 1.02
C LYS A 546 -24.24 23.13 1.84
N THR A 547 -23.28 22.21 1.89
CA THR A 547 -23.44 20.93 2.60
C THR A 547 -23.52 21.19 4.10
N GLN A 548 -24.57 20.70 4.74
CA GLN A 548 -24.73 20.83 6.19
C GLN A 548 -23.66 20.01 6.90
N VAL A 549 -22.90 20.66 7.79
CA VAL A 549 -21.89 20.00 8.63
C VAL A 549 -22.61 19.35 9.80
N GLY A 550 -22.61 18.02 9.85
CA GLY A 550 -23.25 17.24 10.89
C GLY A 550 -22.90 15.75 10.81
N PRO A 551 -23.31 14.94 11.80
CA PRO A 551 -23.07 13.50 11.78
C PRO A 551 -23.82 12.85 10.61
N LEU A 552 -23.11 12.01 9.86
CA LEU A 552 -23.69 11.26 8.73
C LEU A 552 -24.51 10.08 9.24
N SER A 553 -25.66 9.84 8.62
CA SER A 553 -26.43 8.62 8.88
C SER A 553 -25.72 7.39 8.30
N SER A 554 -25.91 6.22 8.91
CA SER A 554 -25.34 4.95 8.39
C SER A 554 -25.75 4.68 6.94
N ALA A 555 -26.97 5.07 6.55
CA ALA A 555 -27.45 4.96 5.18
C ALA A 555 -26.68 5.87 4.21
N ALA A 556 -26.45 7.13 4.59
CA ALA A 556 -25.67 8.07 3.79
C ALA A 556 -24.21 7.60 3.64
N VAL A 557 -23.62 7.04 4.70
CA VAL A 557 -22.27 6.48 4.64
C VAL A 557 -22.17 5.36 3.62
N LYS A 558 -23.09 4.39 3.69
CA LYS A 558 -23.11 3.25 2.75
C LYS A 558 -23.32 3.70 1.31
N ASP A 559 -24.22 4.67 1.10
CA ASP A 559 -24.51 5.22 -0.23
C ASP A 559 -23.29 5.95 -0.82
N THR A 560 -22.63 6.83 -0.06
CA THR A 560 -21.41 7.53 -0.52
C THR A 560 -20.30 6.53 -0.87
N VAL A 561 -20.06 5.53 -0.01
CA VAL A 561 -19.03 4.51 -0.26
C VAL A 561 -19.35 3.70 -1.53
N ALA A 562 -20.62 3.29 -1.72
CA ALA A 562 -21.04 2.57 -2.92
C ALA A 562 -20.88 3.43 -4.18
N LYS A 563 -21.27 4.71 -4.14
CA LYS A 563 -21.10 5.66 -5.24
C LYS A 563 -19.64 5.80 -5.64
N VAL A 564 -18.75 6.02 -4.67
CA VAL A 564 -17.31 6.18 -4.92
C VAL A 564 -16.71 4.89 -5.47
N LYS A 565 -17.08 3.72 -4.92
CA LYS A 565 -16.65 2.43 -5.44
C LYS A 565 -17.01 2.26 -6.92
N ASN A 566 -18.26 2.56 -7.28
CA ASN A 566 -18.73 2.45 -8.66
C ASN A 566 -18.01 3.44 -9.59
N ARG A 567 -17.80 4.69 -9.13
CA ARG A 567 -17.03 5.69 -9.88
C ARG A 567 -15.59 5.25 -10.11
N LEU A 568 -14.90 4.72 -9.10
CA LEU A 568 -13.52 4.24 -9.25
C LEU A 568 -13.44 3.03 -10.18
N SER A 569 -14.37 2.09 -10.07
CA SER A 569 -14.42 0.94 -10.97
C SER A 569 -14.56 1.38 -12.44
N TYR A 570 -15.46 2.33 -12.70
CA TYR A 570 -15.73 2.83 -14.05
C TYR A 570 -14.62 3.78 -14.54
N TRP A 571 -14.27 4.83 -13.78
CA TRP A 571 -13.32 5.85 -14.21
C TRP A 571 -11.88 5.40 -14.20
N CYS A 572 -11.51 4.44 -13.34
CA CYS A 572 -10.14 3.94 -13.24
C CYS A 572 -9.99 2.52 -13.81
N ALA A 573 -11.02 1.98 -14.47
CA ALA A 573 -11.00 0.65 -15.05
C ALA A 573 -10.58 -0.47 -14.08
N GLY A 574 -10.86 -0.31 -12.77
CA GLY A 574 -10.45 -1.25 -11.72
C GLY A 574 -9.01 -1.09 -11.20
N LEU A 575 -8.27 -0.04 -11.61
CA LEU A 575 -6.92 0.24 -11.09
C LEU A 575 -6.92 0.76 -9.65
N LEU A 576 -8.04 1.35 -9.22
CA LEU A 576 -8.25 1.85 -7.86
C LEU A 576 -9.49 1.18 -7.26
N GLU A 577 -9.35 0.73 -6.02
CA GLU A 577 -10.43 0.08 -5.26
C GLU A 577 -10.61 0.78 -3.90
N VAL A 578 -11.83 0.75 -3.38
CA VAL A 578 -12.11 1.16 -2.00
C VAL A 578 -11.87 -0.04 -1.08
N ASN A 579 -10.91 0.08 -0.16
CA ASN A 579 -10.70 -0.93 0.86
C ASN A 579 -11.67 -0.73 2.03
N TYR A 580 -12.19 -1.82 2.57
CA TYR A 580 -13.07 -1.81 3.74
C TYR A 580 -12.26 -2.27 4.95
N TYR A 581 -11.75 -1.32 5.73
CA TYR A 581 -11.22 -1.64 7.05
C TYR A 581 -12.38 -2.19 7.89
N SER A 582 -12.36 -3.49 8.15
CA SER A 582 -13.27 -4.11 9.09
C SER A 582 -12.81 -3.70 10.48
N ASN A 583 -13.27 -2.54 10.93
CA ASN A 583 -13.04 -2.14 12.31
C ASN A 583 -13.73 -3.19 13.21
N PRO A 584 -13.03 -3.83 14.15
CA PRO A 584 -13.64 -4.79 15.09
C PRO A 584 -14.67 -4.12 16.02
N THR A 585 -14.73 -2.79 16.03
CA THR A 585 -15.80 -2.02 16.67
C THR A 585 -16.74 -1.50 15.59
N GLY A 586 -17.86 -2.19 15.37
CA GLY A 586 -18.94 -1.72 14.51
C GLY A 586 -19.62 -0.46 15.08
N ALA A 587 -18.97 0.68 14.96
CA ALA A 587 -19.48 2.01 15.31
C ALA A 587 -19.16 2.99 14.19
#